data_AF-A0A535BCJ1-F1
#
_entry.id   AF-A0A535BCJ1-F1
#
_cell.length_a   1.000
_cell.length_b   1.000
_cell.length_c   1.000
_cell.angle_alpha   90.00
_cell.angle_beta   90.00
_cell.angle_gamma   90.00
#
_symmetry.space_group_name_H-M   'P 1'
#
loop_
_entity.id
_entity.type
_entity.pdbx_description
1 polymer ?
#
loop_
_entity_poly.entity_id
_entity_poly.type
_entity_poly.pdbx_seq_one_letter_code
_entity_poly.pdbx_strand_id
1 'polypeptide(L)'
;MVSVHADPQGGGTGTRIMDAAEEELRTRGVKTVVVATTNDNVQALNFYIGRGYRLVRLHLDAMDRVRARKPGVPSTGRDGVPLRDMWELEKNL
;
A
#
# COMPACT_ATOMS: atom_id res chain seq x y z
N MET A 1 12.27 3.85 -1.88
CA MET A 1 11.00 3.17 -1.57
C MET A 1 10.85 3.15 -0.06
N VAL A 2 9.92 3.94 0.48
CA VAL A 2 9.58 3.90 1.92
C VAL A 2 8.38 2.97 2.04
N SER A 3 8.50 1.91 2.85
CA SER A 3 7.40 0.99 3.13
C SER A 3 6.80 1.36 4.47
N VAL A 4 5.60 1.94 4.49
CA VAL A 4 4.84 2.17 5.72
C VAL A 4 4.01 0.93 6.00
N HIS A 5 4.34 0.21 7.06
CA HIS A 5 3.43 -0.82 7.61
C HIS A 5 2.45 -0.12 8.54
N ALA A 6 1.44 0.53 7.95
CA ALA A 6 0.32 1.07 8.70
C ALA A 6 -0.55 -0.11 9.12
N ASP A 7 -0.56 -0.44 10.41
CA ASP A 7 -1.58 -1.31 10.98
C ASP A 7 -2.91 -0.53 10.93
N PRO A 8 -3.87 -0.91 10.06
CA PRO A 8 -5.05 -0.09 9.84
C PRO A 8 -6.11 -0.31 10.94
N GLN A 9 -5.73 -0.94 12.07
CA GLN A 9 -6.55 -1.09 13.26
C GLN A 9 -6.94 0.27 13.86
N GLY A 10 -7.95 0.91 13.26
CA GLY A 10 -8.99 1.77 13.86
C GLY A 10 -8.61 2.99 14.71
N GLY A 11 -7.34 3.19 15.08
CA GLY A 11 -6.92 4.10 16.16
C GLY A 11 -6.35 5.44 15.68
N GLY A 12 -6.49 5.79 14.40
CA GLY A 12 -6.01 7.07 13.85
C GLY A 12 -4.49 7.19 13.69
N THR A 13 -3.68 6.24 14.17
CA THR A 13 -2.21 6.26 14.03
C THR A 13 -1.77 6.23 12.57
N GLY A 14 -2.37 5.35 11.76
CA GLY A 14 -2.08 5.28 10.31
C GLY A 14 -2.40 6.60 9.59
N THR A 15 -3.51 7.24 9.96
CA THR A 15 -3.90 8.57 9.44
C THR A 15 -2.83 9.61 9.81
N ARG A 16 -2.45 9.71 11.09
CA ARG A 16 -1.46 10.69 11.56
C ARG A 16 -0.09 10.52 10.90
N ILE A 17 0.36 9.27 10.72
CA ILE A 17 1.61 8.97 10.02
C ILE A 17 1.53 9.45 8.58
N MET A 18 0.44 9.12 7.87
CA MET A 18 0.28 9.51 6.48
C MET A 18 0.10 11.02 6.31
N ASP A 19 -0.59 11.70 7.22
CA ASP A 19 -0.75 13.16 7.19
C ASP A 19 0.61 13.85 7.36
N ALA A 20 1.40 13.44 8.36
CA ALA A 20 2.74 13.96 8.58
C ALA A 20 3.68 13.68 7.40
N ALA A 21 3.61 12.47 6.83
CA ALA A 21 4.42 12.10 5.68
C ALA A 21 4.05 12.91 4.41
N GLU A 22 2.77 13.06 4.12
CA GLU A 22 2.29 13.85 2.99
C GLU A 22 2.69 15.33 3.14
N GLU A 23 2.58 15.88 4.35
CA GLU A 23 2.99 17.26 4.61
C GLU A 23 4.48 17.48 4.40
N GLU A 24 5.33 16.60 4.94
CA GLU A 24 6.78 16.67 4.72
C GLU A 24 7.17 16.48 3.24
N LEU A 25 6.39 15.73 2.48
CA LEU A 25 6.61 15.59 1.04
C LEU A 25 6.21 16.87 0.28
N ARG A 26 5.13 17.55 0.71
CA ARG A 26 4.76 18.88 0.17
C ARG A 26 5.83 19.93 0.44
N THR A 27 6.38 19.99 1.65
CA THR A 27 7.44 20.97 2.00
C THR A 27 8.70 20.77 1.14
N ARG A 28 8.94 19.53 0.67
CA ARG A 28 10.03 19.18 -0.25
C ARG A 28 9.68 19.36 -1.73
N GLY A 29 8.48 19.86 -2.06
CA GLY A 29 8.03 20.07 -3.44
C GLY A 29 7.68 18.78 -4.20
N VAL A 30 7.43 17.67 -3.51
CA VAL A 30 6.97 16.43 -4.13
C VAL A 30 5.52 16.61 -4.57
N LYS A 31 5.25 16.31 -5.85
CA LYS A 31 3.93 16.54 -6.48
C LYS A 31 3.02 15.32 -6.42
N THR A 32 3.60 14.12 -6.34
CA THR A 32 2.85 12.86 -6.42
C THR A 32 3.47 11.84 -5.49
N VAL A 33 2.62 11.13 -4.74
CA VAL A 33 3.00 9.98 -3.92
C VAL A 33 2.43 8.72 -4.54
N VAL A 34 3.27 7.69 -4.61
CA VAL A 34 2.86 6.35 -5.03
C VAL A 34 3.02 5.40 -3.86
N VAL A 35 1.99 4.63 -3.57
CA VAL A 35 1.97 3.54 -2.59
C VAL A 35 1.69 2.24 -3.30
N ALA A 36 2.19 1.13 -2.75
CA ALA A 36 1.89 -0.20 -3.23
C ALA A 36 1.36 -1.06 -2.08
N THR A 37 0.37 -1.90 -2.35
CA THR A 37 -0.15 -2.89 -1.42
C THR A 37 -0.42 -4.21 -2.15
N THR A 38 -0.54 -5.29 -1.40
CA THR A 38 -0.92 -6.59 -1.95
C THR A 38 -2.43 -6.72 -2.05
N ASN A 39 -2.90 -7.54 -2.99
CA ASN A 39 -4.32 -7.71 -3.32
C ASN A 39 -5.17 -8.28 -2.17
N ASP A 40 -4.55 -8.91 -1.17
CA ASP A 40 -5.23 -9.43 0.03
C ASP A 40 -5.53 -8.33 1.06
N ASN A 41 -4.91 -7.14 0.93
CA ASN A 41 -5.03 -6.08 1.93
C ASN A 41 -6.14 -5.08 1.62
N VAL A 42 -7.38 -5.57 1.60
CA VAL A 42 -8.59 -4.76 1.34
C VAL A 42 -8.71 -3.59 2.32
N GLN A 43 -8.29 -3.78 3.56
CA GLN A 43 -8.33 -2.73 4.58
C GLN A 43 -7.39 -1.55 4.23
N ALA A 44 -6.15 -1.82 3.78
CA ALA A 44 -5.26 -0.77 3.32
C ALA A 44 -5.76 -0.10 2.04
N LEU A 45 -6.38 -0.86 1.13
CA LEU A 45 -6.98 -0.29 -0.08
C LEU A 45 -8.08 0.70 0.28
N ASN A 46 -9.00 0.33 1.18
CA ASN A 46 -10.05 1.22 1.66
C ASN A 46 -9.46 2.47 2.33
N PHE A 47 -8.40 2.31 3.13
CA PHE A 47 -7.69 3.42 3.76
C PHE A 47 -7.08 4.40 2.73
N TYR A 48 -6.35 3.91 1.72
CA TYR A 48 -5.73 4.77 0.72
C TYR A 48 -6.77 5.42 -0.21
N ILE A 49 -7.77 4.67 -0.67
CA ILE A 49 -8.85 5.21 -1.51
C ILE A 49 -9.62 6.30 -0.75
N GLY A 50 -9.96 6.06 0.53
CA GLY A 50 -10.60 7.06 1.38
C GLY A 50 -9.78 8.33 1.60
N ARG A 51 -8.46 8.28 1.39
CA ARG A 51 -7.53 9.42 1.48
C ARG A 51 -7.28 10.13 0.13
N GLY A 52 -7.98 9.72 -0.91
CA GLY A 52 -7.87 10.30 -2.26
C GLY A 52 -6.76 9.71 -3.13
N TYR A 53 -6.20 8.55 -2.76
CA TYR A 53 -5.33 7.81 -3.66
C TYR A 53 -6.16 7.07 -4.71
N ARG A 54 -5.65 7.03 -5.94
CA ARG A 54 -6.27 6.37 -7.08
C ARG A 54 -5.44 5.17 -7.53
N LEU A 55 -6.08 4.03 -7.75
CA LEU A 55 -5.43 2.87 -8.37
C LEU A 55 -4.96 3.21 -9.78
N VAL A 56 -3.68 2.96 -10.07
CA VAL A 56 -3.06 3.28 -11.37
C VAL A 56 -2.36 2.12 -12.03
N ARG A 57 -1.96 1.09 -11.27
CA ARG A 57 -1.34 -0.09 -11.86
C ARG A 57 -1.63 -1.34 -11.05
N LEU A 58 -1.88 -2.43 -11.77
CA LEU A 58 -1.94 -3.79 -11.24
C LEU A 58 -0.73 -4.55 -11.76
N HIS A 59 0.07 -5.08 -10.84
CA HIS A 59 1.15 -6.01 -11.15
C HIS A 59 0.65 -7.43 -10.89
N LEU A 60 0.08 -8.03 -11.92
CA LEU A 60 -0.41 -9.39 -11.86
C LEU A 60 0.73 -10.37 -11.55
N ASP A 61 0.44 -11.32 -10.67
CA ASP A 61 1.34 -12.40 -10.24
C ASP A 61 2.69 -11.89 -9.67
N ALA A 62 2.74 -10.62 -9.24
CA ALA A 62 3.96 -10.03 -8.70
C ALA A 62 4.48 -10.78 -7.47
N MET A 63 3.58 -11.41 -6.72
CA MET A 63 3.93 -12.17 -5.54
C MET A 63 4.66 -13.48 -5.87
N ASP A 64 4.56 -14.00 -7.10
CA ASP A 64 5.38 -15.14 -7.55
C ASP A 64 6.86 -14.74 -7.60
N ARG A 65 7.15 -13.55 -8.14
CA ARG A 65 8.51 -12.99 -8.16
C ARG A 65 9.04 -12.70 -6.76
N VAL A 66 8.16 -12.25 -5.85
CA VAL A 66 8.51 -12.07 -4.44
C VAL A 66 8.83 -13.42 -3.79
N ARG A 67 7.99 -14.44 -4.00
CA ARG A 67 8.20 -15.81 -3.47
C ARG A 67 9.47 -16.45 -4.01
N ALA A 68 9.83 -16.22 -5.27
CA ALA A 68 11.10 -16.68 -5.84
C ALA A 68 12.33 -16.13 -5.09
N ARG A 69 12.23 -14.90 -4.57
CA ARG A 69 13.31 -14.26 -3.78
C ARG A 69 13.20 -14.51 -2.28
N LYS A 70 11.97 -14.71 -1.79
CA LYS A 70 11.64 -14.91 -0.38
C LYS A 70 10.67 -16.10 -0.28
N PRO A 71 11.17 -17.35 -0.30
CA PRO A 71 10.32 -18.54 -0.34
C PRO A 71 9.34 -18.68 0.83
N GLY A 72 9.63 -18.04 1.97
CA GLY A 72 8.75 -18.04 3.14
C GLY A 72 7.52 -17.12 3.02
N VAL A 73 7.34 -16.40 1.92
CA VAL A 73 6.13 -15.59 1.70
C VAL A 73 4.95 -16.53 1.42
N PRO A 74 3.84 -16.44 2.16
CA PRO A 74 2.73 -17.36 2.02
C PRO A 74 2.02 -17.21 0.67
N SER A 75 1.36 -18.28 0.21
CA SER A 75 0.48 -18.25 -0.97
C SER A 75 -0.89 -17.63 -0.68
N THR A 76 -1.23 -17.51 0.60
CA THR A 76 -2.52 -17.01 1.09
C THR A 76 -2.26 -15.84 2.02
N GLY A 77 -2.94 -14.73 1.79
CA GLY A 77 -2.86 -13.52 2.57
C GLY A 77 -3.95 -13.45 3.65
N ARG A 78 -4.34 -12.23 4.00
CA ARG A 78 -5.41 -11.95 4.97
C ARG A 78 -6.74 -12.57 4.53
N ASP A 79 -7.53 -13.00 5.51
CA ASP A 79 -8.90 -13.50 5.33
C ASP A 79 -9.03 -14.65 4.30
N GLY A 80 -7.96 -15.42 4.08
CA GLY A 80 -7.94 -16.52 3.12
C GLY A 80 -7.82 -16.07 1.66
N VAL A 81 -7.63 -14.78 1.39
CA VAL A 81 -7.48 -14.25 0.02
C VAL A 81 -6.16 -14.73 -0.58
N PRO A 82 -6.14 -15.27 -1.81
CA PRO A 82 -4.89 -15.65 -2.47
C PRO A 82 -3.93 -14.46 -2.61
N LEU A 83 -2.67 -14.63 -2.20
CA LEU A 83 -1.65 -13.59 -2.27
C LEU A 83 -0.90 -13.67 -3.61
N ARG A 84 -1.39 -12.91 -4.60
CA ARG A 84 -0.99 -13.02 -6.01
C ARG A 84 -0.41 -11.73 -6.58
N ASP A 85 -1.09 -10.62 -6.34
CA ASP A 85 -0.86 -9.39 -7.08
C ASP A 85 -0.39 -8.25 -6.17
N MET A 86 0.29 -7.28 -6.78
CA MET A 86 0.66 -6.02 -6.13
C MET A 86 -0.02 -4.86 -6.86
N TRP A 87 -0.68 -3.99 -6.11
CA TRP A 87 -1.50 -2.89 -6.62
C TRP A 87 -0.85 -1.57 -6.25
N GLU A 88 -0.62 -0.70 -7.23
CA GLU A 88 -0.08 0.64 -7.04
C GLU A 88 -1.20 1.69 -7.09
N LEU A 89 -1.18 2.59 -6.12
CA LEU A 89 -2.07 3.73 -6.03
C LEU A 89 -1.25 5.02 -5.97
N GLU A 90 -1.77 6.09 -6.58
CA GLU A 90 -1.13 7.39 -6.58
C GLU A 90 -2.05 8.48 -6.02
N LYS A 91 -1.45 9.51 -5.44
CA LYS A 91 -2.13 10.74 -5.02
C LYS A 91 -1.26 11.94 -5.39
N ASN A 92 -1.87 12.96 -5.98
CA ASN A 92 -1.24 14.26 -6.10
C ASN A 92 -1.30 14.99 -4.75
N LEU A 93 -0.16 15.52 -4.31
CA LEU A 93 -0.04 16.18 -3.01
C LEU A 93 -0.42 17.65 -3.04
#